data_AF-A0A1Q3MTZ2-F1
#
_entry.id   AF-A0A1Q3MTZ2-F1
#
_cell.length_a   1.000
_cell.length_b   1.000
_cell.length_c   1.000
_cell.angle_alpha   90.00
_cell.angle_beta   90.00
_cell.angle_gamma   90.00
#
_symmetry.space_group_name_H-M   'P 1'
#
loop_
_entity.id
_entity.type
_entity.pdbx_description
1 polymer ?
#
loop_
_entity_poly.entity_id
_entity_poly.type
_entity_poly.pdbx_seq_one_letter_code
_entity_poly.pdbx_strand_id
1 'polypeptide(L)'
;MRAYLSSDWALPEDGLYECINFKNYFEEPSRKAYLVKVYDQIAGFVLLNQATEDPKNVWNMGDFFVIAKFQGQGVATEVAYKVWEMTPGTWEVSVIPGNKRGISFWEKTIGK
;
A
#
# COMPACT_ATOMS: atom_id res chain seq x y z
N MET A 1 -24.04 -0.87 12.29
CA MET A 1 -22.73 -0.34 11.84
C MET A 1 -21.66 -1.27 12.42
N ARG A 2 -21.10 -2.18 11.61
CA ARG A 2 -20.01 -3.08 12.04
C ARG A 2 -18.74 -2.62 11.31
N ALA A 3 -17.73 -2.19 12.06
CA ALA A 3 -16.39 -2.04 11.52
C ALA A 3 -15.88 -3.45 11.24
N TYR A 4 -15.73 -3.80 9.96
CA TYR A 4 -14.95 -4.97 9.57
C TYR A 4 -13.48 -4.60 9.71
N LEU A 5 -12.98 -4.63 10.94
CA LEU A 5 -11.57 -4.86 11.16
C LEU A 5 -11.38 -6.36 10.88
N SER A 6 -10.54 -6.73 9.91
CA SER A 6 -10.15 -8.14 9.81
C SER A 6 -9.58 -8.57 11.17
N SER A 7 -9.68 -9.86 11.50
CA SER A 7 -9.13 -10.43 12.74
C SER A 7 -7.67 -10.05 12.98
N ASP A 8 -6.96 -9.68 11.92
CA ASP A 8 -5.54 -9.31 11.91
C ASP A 8 -5.27 -7.93 12.53
N TRP A 9 -6.32 -7.14 12.81
CA TRP A 9 -6.20 -5.82 13.46
C TRP A 9 -6.65 -5.82 14.93
N ALA A 10 -7.05 -6.96 15.48
CA ALA A 10 -7.39 -7.07 16.89
C ALA A 10 -6.13 -6.91 17.74
N LEU A 11 -6.19 -6.05 18.77
CA LEU A 11 -5.13 -5.98 19.76
C LEU A 11 -5.13 -7.30 20.56
N PRO A 12 -3.99 -8.00 20.69
CA PRO A 12 -3.89 -9.18 21.53
C PRO A 12 -4.33 -8.90 22.98
N GLU A 13 -4.81 -9.93 23.69
CA GLU A 13 -5.31 -9.80 25.07
C GLU A 13 -4.23 -9.32 26.06
N ASP A 14 -2.95 -9.55 25.75
CA ASP A 14 -1.81 -9.08 26.53
C ASP A 14 -1.47 -7.60 26.31
N GLY A 15 -2.15 -6.95 25.36
CA GLY A 15 -1.96 -5.54 25.01
C GLY A 15 -0.64 -5.25 24.29
N LEU A 16 0.12 -6.27 23.90
CA LEU A 16 1.36 -6.09 23.16
C LEU A 16 1.07 -5.93 21.67
N TYR A 17 1.74 -4.96 21.05
CA TYR A 17 1.75 -4.82 19.60
C TYR A 17 2.90 -5.66 19.04
N GLU A 18 2.60 -6.68 18.24
CA GLU A 18 3.64 -7.43 17.54
C GLU A 18 4.35 -6.51 16.54
N CYS A 19 5.68 -6.50 16.58
CA CYS A 19 6.47 -5.78 15.60
C CYS A 19 6.27 -6.45 14.23
N ILE A 20 5.66 -5.72 13.29
CA ILE A 20 5.51 -6.18 11.91
C ILE A 20 6.91 -6.42 11.33
N ASN A 21 7.20 -7.69 11.02
CA ASN A 21 8.46 -8.07 10.42
C ASN A 21 8.40 -7.87 8.88
N PHE A 22 8.98 -6.77 8.42
CA PHE A 22 9.05 -6.44 6.98
C PHE A 22 10.08 -7.26 6.21
N LYS A 23 10.85 -8.14 6.85
CA LYS A 23 11.89 -8.95 6.21
C LYS A 23 11.34 -9.77 5.03
N ASN A 24 10.11 -10.27 5.15
CA ASN A 24 9.43 -11.00 4.09
C ASN A 24 9.30 -10.22 2.78
N TYR A 25 9.15 -8.89 2.81
CA TYR A 25 9.07 -8.06 1.60
C TYR A 25 10.37 -8.01 0.78
N PHE A 26 11.49 -8.49 1.34
CA PHE A 26 12.79 -8.54 0.69
C PHE A 26 13.22 -9.97 0.34
N GLU A 27 12.53 -10.99 0.84
CA GLU A 27 12.91 -12.40 0.70
C GLU A 27 11.89 -13.24 -0.06
N GLU A 28 10.60 -12.91 0.03
CA GLU A 28 9.53 -13.68 -0.61
C GLU A 28 9.27 -13.19 -2.04
N PRO A 29 9.27 -14.07 -3.05
CA PRO A 29 8.95 -13.69 -4.43
C PRO A 29 7.53 -13.13 -4.62
N SER A 30 6.61 -13.49 -3.73
CA SER A 30 5.23 -13.00 -3.68
C SER A 30 5.11 -11.59 -3.07
N ARG A 31 6.24 -10.95 -2.75
CA ARG A 31 6.29 -9.61 -2.18
C ARG A 31 7.32 -8.75 -2.91
N LYS A 32 7.09 -7.44 -2.91
CA LYS A 32 8.05 -6.46 -3.44
C LYS A 32 8.08 -5.22 -2.57
N ALA A 33 9.27 -4.65 -2.40
CA ALA A 33 9.46 -3.36 -1.75
C ALA A 33 10.15 -2.38 -2.71
N TYR A 34 9.56 -1.20 -2.85
CA TYR A 34 10.12 -0.09 -3.61
C TYR A 34 10.36 1.11 -2.71
N LEU A 35 11.54 1.72 -2.83
CA LEU A 35 11.85 2.99 -2.19
C LEU A 35 11.58 4.13 -3.17
N VAL A 36 10.81 5.12 -2.75
CA VAL A 36 10.50 6.30 -3.57
C VAL A 36 11.55 7.37 -3.31
N LYS A 37 12.15 7.89 -4.38
CA LYS A 37 13.07 9.03 -4.32
C LYS A 37 12.62 10.16 -5.24
N VAL A 38 12.74 11.40 -4.76
CA VAL A 38 12.52 12.63 -5.53
C VAL A 38 13.77 13.50 -5.36
N TYR A 39 14.49 13.77 -6.46
CA TYR A 39 15.80 14.46 -6.43
C TYR A 39 16.74 13.89 -5.37
N ASP A 40 16.92 12.56 -5.38
CA ASP A 40 17.72 11.76 -4.45
C ASP A 40 17.29 11.78 -2.98
N GLN A 41 16.24 12.52 -2.62
CA GLN A 41 15.67 12.50 -1.28
C GLN A 41 14.66 11.36 -1.15
N ILE A 42 14.71 10.62 -0.04
CA ILE A 42 13.69 9.63 0.29
C ILE A 42 12.36 10.36 0.43
N ALA A 43 11.40 9.99 -0.41
CA ALA A 43 10.07 10.57 -0.46
C ALA A 43 8.98 9.64 0.05
N GLY A 44 9.29 8.35 0.24
CA GLY A 44 8.33 7.35 0.68
C GLY A 44 8.72 5.94 0.28
N PHE A 45 7.75 5.04 0.32
CA PHE A 45 7.92 3.64 -0.05
C PHE A 45 6.60 3.04 -0.55
N VAL A 46 6.73 1.91 -1.24
CA VAL A 46 5.61 1.09 -1.71
C VAL A 46 5.91 -0.37 -1.40
N LEU A 47 4.99 -1.05 -0.73
CA LEU A 47 5.06 -2.47 -0.42
C LEU A 47 3.92 -3.20 -1.12
N LEU A 48 4.27 -4.24 -1.89
CA LEU A 48 3.34 -5.07 -2.63
C LEU A 48 3.35 -6.49 -2.11
N ASN A 49 2.19 -7.13 -2.11
CA ASN A 49 2.07 -8.55 -1.80
C ASN A 49 0.99 -9.21 -2.69
N GLN A 50 0.98 -10.54 -2.71
CA GLN A 50 -0.04 -11.33 -3.43
C GLN A 50 -1.16 -11.83 -2.49
N ALA A 51 -1.32 -11.22 -1.32
CA ALA A 51 -2.46 -11.48 -0.44
C ALA A 51 -3.63 -10.60 -0.89
N THR A 52 -4.41 -11.12 -1.84
CA THR A 52 -5.56 -10.44 -2.44
C THR A 52 -6.89 -10.94 -1.88
N GLU A 53 -7.89 -10.06 -1.82
CA GLU A 53 -9.27 -10.41 -1.48
C GLU A 53 -10.00 -11.06 -2.67
N ASP A 54 -9.82 -10.54 -3.89
CA ASP A 54 -10.32 -11.19 -5.10
C ASP A 54 -9.20 -12.07 -5.71
N PRO A 55 -9.40 -13.40 -5.84
CA PRO A 55 -8.40 -14.31 -6.41
C PRO A 55 -8.10 -14.04 -7.90
N LYS A 56 -8.87 -13.17 -8.58
CA LYS A 56 -8.54 -12.70 -9.93
C LYS A 56 -7.42 -11.67 -9.95
N ASN A 57 -7.15 -11.02 -8.81
CA ASN A 57 -6.06 -10.06 -8.67
C ASN A 57 -4.76 -10.79 -8.34
N VAL A 58 -3.67 -10.35 -8.96
CA VAL A 58 -2.33 -10.89 -8.71
C VAL A 58 -1.62 -10.09 -7.64
N TRP A 59 -1.79 -8.77 -7.64
CA TRP A 59 -1.06 -7.87 -6.74
C TRP A 59 -2.02 -7.01 -5.91
N ASN A 60 -1.69 -6.89 -4.63
CA ASN A 60 -2.27 -5.93 -3.71
C ASN A 60 -1.24 -4.83 -3.40
N MET A 61 -1.70 -3.58 -3.46
CA MET A 61 -0.97 -2.43 -2.94
C MET A 61 -1.08 -2.41 -1.41
N GLY A 62 -0.22 -3.18 -0.74
CA GLY A 62 -0.26 -3.39 0.71
C GLY A 62 -0.04 -2.10 1.51
N ASP A 63 1.17 -1.54 1.45
CA ASP A 63 1.48 -0.26 2.09
C ASP A 63 1.98 0.75 1.06
N PHE A 64 1.34 1.92 1.05
CA PHE A 64 1.70 3.01 0.16
C PHE A 64 1.86 4.30 0.94
N PHE A 65 3.08 4.83 0.98
CA PHE A 65 3.39 6.00 1.79
C PHE A 65 4.22 7.01 1.02
N VAL A 66 3.79 8.27 1.07
CA VAL A 66 4.54 9.44 0.56
C VAL A 66 4.57 10.50 1.66
N ILE A 67 5.77 10.97 1.99
CA ILE A 67 6.04 11.96 3.04
C ILE A 67 5.29 13.26 2.72
N ALA A 68 4.75 13.92 3.76
CA ALA A 68 3.94 15.13 3.66
C ALA A 68 4.56 16.22 2.77
N LYS A 69 5.89 16.41 2.83
CA LYS A 69 6.66 17.34 1.99
C LYS A 69 6.38 17.21 0.49
N PHE A 70 6.10 15.99 0.01
CA PHE A 70 5.90 15.67 -1.41
C PHE A 70 4.42 15.50 -1.79
N GLN A 71 3.50 15.68 -0.84
CA GLN A 71 2.07 15.54 -1.10
C GLN A 71 1.51 16.79 -1.83
N GLY A 72 0.40 16.60 -2.55
CA GLY A 72 -0.27 17.70 -3.29
C GLY A 72 0.42 18.09 -4.60
N GLN A 73 1.57 17.49 -4.92
CA GLN A 73 2.38 17.79 -6.11
C GLN A 73 2.29 16.72 -7.21
N GLY A 74 1.36 15.76 -7.09
CA GLY A 74 1.21 14.65 -8.05
C GLY A 74 2.16 13.47 -7.86
N VAL A 75 3.17 13.58 -6.98
CA VAL A 75 4.19 12.55 -6.73
C VAL A 75 3.58 11.16 -6.48
N ALA A 76 2.58 11.06 -5.61
CA ALA A 76 1.93 9.78 -5.29
C ALA A 76 1.28 9.11 -6.52
N THR A 77 0.67 9.90 -7.41
CA THR A 77 0.05 9.40 -8.64
C THR A 77 1.12 8.88 -9.61
N GLU A 78 2.21 9.62 -9.78
CA GLU A 78 3.33 9.17 -10.63
C GLU A 78 3.97 7.88 -10.10
N VAL A 79 4.12 7.77 -8.77
CA VAL A 79 4.64 6.56 -8.13
C VAL A 79 3.73 5.37 -8.40
N ALA A 80 2.42 5.52 -8.23
CA ALA A 80 1.47 4.44 -8.49
C ALA A 80 1.56 3.93 -9.95
N TYR A 81 1.57 4.85 -10.93
CA TYR A 81 1.71 4.48 -12.34
C TYR A 81 3.03 3.77 -12.64
N LYS A 82 4.16 4.28 -12.13
CA LYS A 82 5.46 3.61 -12.30
C LYS A 82 5.47 2.21 -11.69
N VAL A 83 4.86 2.03 -10.53
CA VAL A 83 4.77 0.71 -9.89
C VAL A 83 3.96 -0.25 -10.74
N TRP A 84 2.83 0.17 -11.30
CA TRP A 84 2.01 -0.64 -12.21
C TRP A 84 2.75 -0.98 -13.51
N GLU A 85 3.51 -0.05 -14.09
CA GLU A 85 4.34 -0.31 -15.26
C GLU A 85 5.45 -1.35 -14.97
N MET A 86 6.14 -1.22 -13.82
CA MET A 86 7.21 -2.14 -13.43
C MET A 86 6.71 -3.50 -12.95
N THR A 87 5.43 -3.61 -12.57
CA THR A 87 4.85 -4.84 -12.01
C THR A 87 3.54 -5.18 -12.74
N PRO A 88 3.61 -5.80 -13.92
CA PRO A 88 2.41 -6.17 -14.67
C PRO A 88 1.53 -7.18 -13.91
N GLY A 89 0.22 -7.04 -14.04
CA GLY A 89 -0.77 -7.94 -13.43
C GLY A 89 -2.13 -7.28 -13.27
N THR A 90 -3.08 -8.03 -12.71
CA THR A 90 -4.34 -7.51 -12.18
C THR A 90 -4.13 -7.07 -10.73
N TRP A 91 -4.87 -6.04 -10.32
CA TRP A 91 -4.56 -5.27 -9.13
C TRP A 91 -5.77 -5.01 -8.26
N GLU A 92 -5.54 -4.97 -6.96
CA GLU A 92 -6.41 -4.33 -5.99
C GLU A 92 -5.64 -3.37 -5.09
N VAL A 93 -6.40 -2.45 -4.52
CA VAL A 93 -5.92 -1.49 -3.54
C VAL A 93 -6.94 -1.45 -2.42
N SER A 94 -6.50 -1.79 -1.22
CA SER A 94 -7.32 -1.68 -0.01
C SER A 94 -7.00 -0.40 0.72
N VAL A 95 -8.04 0.28 1.22
CA VAL A 95 -7.90 1.52 1.97
C VAL A 95 -8.61 1.37 3.31
N ILE A 96 -7.91 1.73 4.40
CA ILE A 96 -8.48 1.68 5.74
C ILE A 96 -9.80 2.49 5.78
N PRO A 97 -10.90 1.89 6.26
CA PRO A 97 -12.17 2.58 6.42
C PRO A 97 -11.99 3.88 7.21
N GLY A 98 -12.48 5.00 6.65
CA GLY A 98 -12.37 6.33 7.26
C GLY A 98 -11.16 7.15 6.82
N ASN A 99 -10.19 6.57 6.10
CA ASN A 99 -9.14 7.34 5.43
C ASN A 99 -9.68 8.04 4.17
N LYS A 100 -10.49 9.09 4.37
CA LYS A 100 -11.15 9.84 3.28
C LYS A 100 -10.17 10.35 2.22
N ARG A 101 -8.97 10.78 2.65
CA ARG A 101 -7.94 11.28 1.74
C ARG A 101 -7.36 10.17 0.88
N GLY A 102 -7.09 8.99 1.46
CA GLY A 102 -6.64 7.82 0.73
C GLY A 102 -7.68 7.33 -0.26
N ILE A 103 -8.94 7.23 0.16
CA ILE A 103 -10.05 6.81 -0.72
C ILE A 103 -10.15 7.73 -1.94
N SER A 104 -10.26 9.04 -1.71
CA SER A 104 -10.35 10.02 -2.80
C SER A 104 -9.12 10.02 -3.72
N PHE A 105 -7.92 9.81 -3.15
CA PHE A 105 -6.70 9.68 -3.93
C PHE A 105 -6.75 8.48 -4.89
N TRP A 106 -7.13 7.29 -4.38
CA TRP A 106 -7.16 6.07 -5.18
C TRP A 106 -8.29 6.07 -6.21
N GLU A 107 -9.49 6.52 -5.85
CA GLU A 107 -10.60 6.70 -6.80
C GLU A 107 -10.19 7.57 -7.99
N LYS A 108 -9.50 8.68 -7.72
CA LYS A 108 -9.01 9.59 -8.77
C LYS A 108 -7.87 9.01 -9.58
N THR A 109 -6.97 8.24 -8.95
CA THR A 109 -5.78 7.70 -9.60
C THR A 109 -6.10 6.48 -10.46
N ILE A 110 -7.06 5.66 -10.04
CA ILE A 110 -7.50 4.46 -10.77
C ILE A 110 -8.55 4.81 -11.83
N GLY A 111 -9.42 5.79 -11.56
CA GLY A 111 -10.48 6.19 -12.49
C GLY A 111 -10.02 7.05 -13.67
N LYS A 112 -8.72 7.23 -13.87
CA LYS A 112 -8.11 7.95 -14.99
C LYS A 112 -7.53 7.00 -15.99
#